data_AF-A0A1H8CBY9-F1
#
_entry.id   AF-A0A1H8CBY9-F1
#
_cell.length_a   1.000
_cell.length_b   1.000
_cell.length_c   1.000
_cell.angle_alpha   90.00
_cell.angle_beta   90.00
_cell.angle_gamma   90.00
#
_symmetry.space_group_name_H-M   'P 1'
#
loop_
_entity.id
_entity.type
_entity.pdbx_description
1 polymer ?
#
loop_
_entity_poly.entity_id
_entity_poly.type
_entity_poly.pdbx_seq_one_letter_code
_entity_poly.pdbx_strand_id
1 'polypeptide(L)'
;MSLQRIPRWGVARVTVALLGLALIAFGVFGAAGALPAYAVGTVHSPIVGSGSTWSANALQAWIRNVWANYQWKITYSESGSTQGRNDFANGTSDFGVSEIPYAIANSNEADIRPSREFAYMPIVAGGTAFMYNLEIGGKRVTNLRLSGDTIAKIFTGVITRWDDPQVKVDNPALVLPSIPIVPVVRSDGSGATAQVSIWLRQEHAGLWDAYCPKVGRPLVNDHCGVTSNYPVIPGSGFVARSGSNGVAGYVALPHAVGAITFVEYSYALNSGYPVAKVLNGAGYYTEPTAQNVAVGLLSAQINEDTASPEYLTQDLTNVYTSADPRTYSLSSYSYSILPTALGGSFTENKGLTLADFGAYFLCEGQQSAEVLGYSPLPINLVQAGQKQLQKVPGGNPVIKGITDCNNPTFSPDGSNKLANEAPYPADCDKQGPTQCTTGTGGAKDTPTGAGAATGPGAATAAGDETGAGGGPAAGDGQQAAGSEGVLDAETAPVIVAASPQSIPVAAVSLLPSLAMAGFGGGLFAFSAIPPILGKRGRTSLLPDPTDGITDTSRGLTRS
;
A
#
# COMPACT_ATOMS: atom_id res chain seq x y z
N MET A 1 42.23 64.95 -64.45
CA MET A 1 41.53 64.07 -63.48
C MET A 1 41.57 62.65 -64.02
N SER A 2 42.17 61.70 -63.30
CA SER A 2 42.28 60.30 -63.71
C SER A 2 41.39 59.43 -62.83
N LEU A 3 40.37 58.80 -63.42
CA LEU A 3 39.51 57.82 -62.76
C LEU A 3 40.08 56.41 -63.00
N GLN A 4 40.82 55.89 -62.02
CA GLN A 4 41.33 54.51 -62.08
C GLN A 4 40.19 53.50 -61.97
N ARG A 5 40.12 52.58 -62.93
CA ARG A 5 39.18 51.45 -62.92
C ARG A 5 39.71 50.36 -61.97
N ILE A 6 38.91 49.99 -60.96
CA ILE A 6 39.20 48.85 -60.07
C ILE A 6 38.93 47.53 -60.84
N PRO A 7 39.80 46.49 -60.72
CA PRO A 7 39.60 45.23 -61.45
C PRO A 7 38.39 44.43 -60.92
N ARG A 8 37.47 44.06 -61.80
CA ARG A 8 36.23 43.31 -61.46
C ARG A 8 36.47 41.89 -60.91
N TRP A 9 37.71 41.40 -60.91
CA TRP A 9 38.10 40.07 -60.44
C TRP A 9 38.31 39.98 -58.92
N GLY A 10 38.50 41.10 -58.21
CA GLY A 10 38.53 41.11 -56.74
C GLY A 10 37.16 40.86 -56.13
N VAL A 11 36.12 41.48 -56.69
CA VAL A 11 34.75 41.43 -56.17
C VAL A 11 34.20 40.00 -56.17
N ALA A 12 34.32 39.27 -57.29
CA ALA A 12 33.77 37.91 -57.42
C ALA A 12 34.37 36.90 -56.43
N ARG A 13 35.66 37.01 -56.10
CA ARG A 13 36.31 36.13 -55.10
C ARG A 13 35.83 36.43 -53.68
N VAL A 14 35.56 37.70 -53.36
CA VAL A 14 34.97 38.10 -52.08
C VAL A 14 33.51 37.63 -51.98
N THR A 15 32.70 37.71 -53.03
CA THR A 15 31.30 37.20 -52.99
C THR A 15 31.24 35.68 -52.81
N VAL A 16 32.09 34.91 -53.50
CA VAL A 16 32.13 33.44 -53.34
C VAL A 16 32.63 33.03 -51.95
N ALA A 17 33.63 33.73 -51.40
CA ALA A 17 34.09 33.49 -50.04
C ALA A 17 33.01 33.81 -48.98
N LEU A 18 32.28 34.91 -49.15
CA LEU A 18 31.18 35.30 -48.25
C LEU A 18 29.97 34.37 -48.36
N LEU A 19 29.62 33.88 -49.56
CA LEU A 19 28.57 32.86 -49.74
C LEU A 19 28.98 31.50 -49.15
N GLY A 20 30.25 31.11 -49.26
CA GLY A 20 30.79 29.92 -48.59
C GLY A 20 30.73 30.03 -47.06
N LEU A 21 31.15 31.16 -46.50
CA LEU A 21 31.02 31.45 -45.07
C LEU A 21 29.56 31.52 -44.59
N ALA A 22 28.66 32.09 -45.38
CA ALA A 22 27.23 32.12 -45.07
C ALA A 22 26.60 30.71 -45.08
N LEU A 23 26.97 29.84 -46.03
CA LEU A 23 26.49 28.46 -46.09
C LEU A 23 27.10 27.58 -44.99
N ILE A 24 28.36 27.80 -44.60
CA ILE A 24 28.96 27.13 -43.44
C ILE A 24 28.30 27.64 -42.14
N ALA A 25 28.02 28.94 -42.00
CA ALA A 25 27.30 29.48 -40.86
C ALA A 25 25.87 28.91 -40.76
N PHE A 26 25.14 28.80 -41.87
CA PHE A 26 23.80 28.19 -41.90
C PHE A 26 23.83 26.66 -41.69
N GLY A 27 24.86 25.96 -42.19
CA GLY A 27 25.04 24.52 -41.93
C GLY A 27 25.38 24.23 -40.47
N VAL A 28 26.22 25.06 -39.85
CA VAL A 28 26.58 24.93 -38.43
C VAL A 28 25.43 25.36 -37.50
N PHE A 29 24.66 26.40 -37.84
CA PHE A 29 23.44 26.74 -37.07
C PHE A 29 22.29 25.76 -37.31
N GLY A 30 22.17 25.17 -38.50
CA GLY A 30 21.16 24.15 -38.81
C GLY A 30 21.42 22.82 -38.11
N ALA A 31 22.69 22.45 -37.90
CA ALA A 31 23.08 21.23 -37.18
C ALA A 31 23.16 21.40 -35.65
N ALA A 32 23.34 22.64 -35.14
CA ALA A 32 23.39 22.92 -33.70
C ALA A 32 22.01 23.16 -33.04
N GLY A 33 20.93 23.15 -33.83
CA GLY A 33 19.56 23.43 -33.35
C GLY A 33 18.66 22.20 -33.19
N ALA A 34 19.09 21.02 -33.65
CA ALA A 34 18.43 19.77 -33.31
C ALA A 34 18.79 19.40 -31.86
N LEU A 35 18.05 19.96 -30.90
CA LEU A 35 17.96 19.37 -29.57
C LEU A 35 17.70 17.87 -29.76
N PRO A 36 18.37 16.98 -29.01
CA PRO A 36 18.03 15.57 -29.09
C PRO A 36 16.54 15.46 -28.86
N ALA A 37 15.83 14.84 -29.80
CA ALA A 37 14.49 14.36 -29.55
C ALA A 37 14.64 13.25 -28.51
N TYR A 38 14.72 13.65 -27.24
CA TYR A 38 14.35 12.79 -26.14
C TYR A 38 13.02 12.19 -26.56
N ALA A 39 12.96 10.86 -26.68
CA ALA A 39 11.67 10.20 -26.66
C ALA A 39 10.94 10.77 -25.45
N VAL A 40 9.79 11.40 -25.66
CA VAL A 40 9.04 12.02 -24.56
C VAL A 40 8.68 10.87 -23.64
N GLY A 41 9.43 10.75 -22.54
CA GLY A 41 9.24 9.67 -21.59
C GLY A 41 7.81 9.70 -21.07
N THR A 42 7.29 8.54 -20.71
CA THR A 42 5.97 8.43 -20.05
C THR A 42 5.85 9.46 -18.94
N VAL A 43 4.93 10.42 -19.09
CA VAL A 43 4.81 11.56 -18.16
C VAL A 43 3.84 11.19 -17.04
N HIS A 44 4.38 10.64 -15.95
CA HIS A 44 3.63 10.38 -14.73
C HIS A 44 3.27 11.70 -14.02
N SER A 45 2.00 12.09 -14.09
CA SER A 45 1.50 13.27 -13.35
C SER A 45 1.23 12.94 -11.88
N PRO A 46 1.39 13.90 -10.94
CA PRO A 46 1.06 13.67 -9.54
C PRO A 46 -0.43 13.34 -9.35
N ILE A 47 -0.71 12.38 -8.47
CA ILE A 47 -2.08 11.97 -8.11
C ILE A 47 -2.33 12.13 -6.60
N VAL A 48 -3.58 12.40 -6.25
CA VAL A 48 -4.04 12.54 -4.85
C VAL A 48 -5.09 11.47 -4.54
N GLY A 49 -4.88 10.69 -3.49
CA GLY A 49 -5.85 9.75 -2.94
C GLY A 49 -6.36 10.18 -1.56
N SER A 50 -7.51 9.65 -1.16
CA SER A 50 -8.06 9.86 0.19
C SER A 50 -8.81 8.62 0.66
N GLY A 51 -8.83 8.39 1.98
CA GLY A 51 -9.80 7.52 2.63
C GLY A 51 -9.24 6.67 3.76
N SER A 52 -9.52 5.37 3.64
CA SER A 52 -9.16 4.32 4.58
C SER A 52 -7.85 4.56 5.34
N THR A 53 -7.98 4.66 6.67
CA THR A 53 -6.86 4.43 7.59
C THR A 53 -6.52 2.94 7.66
N TRP A 54 -7.48 2.05 7.36
CA TRP A 54 -7.33 0.60 7.47
C TRP A 54 -6.21 0.06 6.56
N SER A 55 -6.11 0.56 5.33
CA SER A 55 -5.03 0.22 4.39
C SER A 55 -3.82 1.16 4.44
N ALA A 56 -3.83 2.20 5.26
CA ALA A 56 -2.87 3.29 5.18
C ALA A 56 -1.41 2.84 5.36
N ASN A 57 -1.13 1.97 6.35
CA ASN A 57 0.24 1.50 6.60
C ASN A 57 0.85 0.78 5.38
N ALA A 58 0.06 -0.01 4.66
CA ALA A 58 0.48 -0.64 3.40
C ALA A 58 0.67 0.42 2.29
N LEU A 59 -0.33 1.28 2.10
CA LEU A 59 -0.33 2.27 1.04
C LEU A 59 0.82 3.28 1.16
N GLN A 60 1.12 3.76 2.36
CA GLN A 60 2.24 4.66 2.64
C GLN A 60 3.59 3.98 2.39
N ALA A 61 3.72 2.68 2.68
CA ALA A 61 4.93 1.92 2.34
C ALA A 61 5.12 1.83 0.82
N TRP A 62 4.06 1.54 0.08
CA TRP A 62 4.09 1.49 -1.38
C TRP A 62 4.36 2.85 -2.02
N ILE A 63 3.76 3.93 -1.51
CA ILE A 63 4.02 5.31 -1.95
C ILE A 63 5.51 5.67 -1.82
N ARG A 64 6.13 5.35 -0.67
CA ARG A 64 7.57 5.55 -0.47
C ARG A 64 8.40 4.72 -1.46
N ASN A 65 8.01 3.46 -1.71
CA ASN A 65 8.74 2.59 -2.62
C ASN A 65 8.65 3.07 -4.08
N VAL A 66 7.48 3.46 -4.58
CA VAL A 66 7.34 3.94 -5.97
C VAL A 66 7.94 5.32 -6.17
N TRP A 67 7.95 6.17 -5.15
CA TRP A 67 8.76 7.39 -5.17
C TRP A 67 10.25 7.05 -5.30
N ALA A 68 10.79 6.18 -4.44
CA ALA A 68 12.21 5.83 -4.45
C ALA A 68 12.69 5.17 -5.76
N ASN A 69 11.85 4.34 -6.40
CA ASN A 69 12.24 3.57 -7.59
C ASN A 69 11.82 4.22 -8.92
N TYR A 70 10.69 4.94 -8.96
CA TYR A 70 10.08 5.45 -10.21
C TYR A 70 9.79 6.95 -10.19
N GLN A 71 10.00 7.64 -9.05
CA GLN A 71 9.69 9.06 -8.84
C GLN A 71 8.20 9.42 -9.08
N TRP A 72 7.30 8.44 -8.98
CA TRP A 72 5.86 8.68 -9.05
C TRP A 72 5.39 9.47 -7.83
N LYS A 73 4.74 10.60 -8.06
CA LYS A 73 4.27 11.49 -6.99
C LYS A 73 2.84 11.14 -6.61
N ILE A 74 2.68 10.58 -5.41
CA ILE A 74 1.39 10.16 -4.86
C ILE A 74 1.26 10.78 -3.48
N THR A 75 0.17 11.50 -3.26
CA THR A 75 -0.20 12.00 -1.93
C THR A 75 -1.44 11.25 -1.49
N TYR A 76 -1.49 10.79 -0.23
CA TYR A 76 -2.66 10.10 0.31
C TYR A 76 -3.09 10.71 1.65
N SER A 77 -4.39 10.97 1.79
CA SER A 77 -5.01 11.46 3.02
C SER A 77 -5.69 10.31 3.76
N GLU A 78 -5.24 10.02 4.98
CA GLU A 78 -5.76 8.97 5.86
C GLU A 78 -7.02 9.45 6.63
N SER A 79 -8.04 9.83 5.87
CA SER A 79 -9.22 10.58 6.33
C SER A 79 -10.37 9.73 6.87
N GLY A 80 -10.28 8.40 6.74
CA GLY A 80 -11.36 7.47 7.03
C GLY A 80 -12.14 7.05 5.77
N SER A 81 -12.66 5.82 5.79
CA SER A 81 -13.29 5.19 4.63
C SER A 81 -14.47 6.01 4.06
N THR A 82 -15.33 6.56 4.91
CA THR A 82 -16.46 7.39 4.47
C THR A 82 -15.99 8.70 3.85
N GLN A 83 -14.96 9.35 4.42
CA GLN A 83 -14.45 10.61 3.89
C GLN A 83 -13.75 10.42 2.54
N GLY A 84 -12.93 9.37 2.37
CA GLY A 84 -12.29 9.08 1.08
C GLY A 84 -13.28 8.78 -0.05
N ARG A 85 -14.41 8.14 0.29
CA ARG A 85 -15.54 7.97 -0.63
C ARG A 85 -16.14 9.33 -1.01
N ASN A 86 -16.41 10.19 -0.04
CA ASN A 86 -16.92 11.55 -0.32
C ASN A 86 -15.92 12.39 -1.14
N ASP A 87 -14.62 12.31 -0.86
CA ASP A 87 -13.57 13.03 -1.60
C ASP A 87 -13.46 12.56 -3.06
N PHE A 88 -13.55 11.24 -3.30
CA PHE A 88 -13.60 10.69 -4.65
C PHE A 88 -14.89 11.11 -5.39
N ALA A 89 -16.04 10.97 -4.73
CA ALA A 89 -17.35 11.31 -5.28
C ALA A 89 -17.42 12.78 -5.74
N ASN A 90 -16.85 13.70 -4.96
CA ASN A 90 -16.82 15.13 -5.24
C ASN A 90 -15.66 15.57 -6.17
N GLY A 91 -14.76 14.67 -6.56
CA GLY A 91 -13.60 14.99 -7.39
C GLY A 91 -12.46 15.71 -6.66
N THR A 92 -12.49 15.73 -5.33
CA THR A 92 -11.42 16.24 -4.45
C THR A 92 -10.19 15.35 -4.52
N SER A 93 -10.36 14.04 -4.64
CA SER A 93 -9.29 13.08 -4.88
C SER A 93 -9.40 12.42 -6.26
N ASP A 94 -8.26 12.03 -6.82
CA ASP A 94 -8.16 11.28 -8.07
C ASP A 94 -8.68 9.85 -7.89
N PHE A 95 -8.35 9.22 -6.75
CA PHE A 95 -8.83 7.90 -6.34
C PHE A 95 -9.29 7.91 -4.87
N GLY A 96 -10.14 6.96 -4.49
CA GLY A 96 -10.50 6.67 -3.10
C GLY A 96 -9.88 5.36 -2.63
N VAL A 97 -9.78 5.12 -1.32
CA VAL A 97 -9.55 3.78 -0.77
C VAL A 97 -10.55 3.53 0.36
N SER A 98 -11.20 2.37 0.35
CA SER A 98 -12.22 2.03 1.34
C SER A 98 -12.45 0.52 1.47
N GLU A 99 -12.90 0.08 2.64
CA GLU A 99 -13.30 -1.30 2.93
C GLU A 99 -14.79 -1.54 2.64
N ILE A 100 -15.53 -0.46 2.36
CA ILE A 100 -16.97 -0.42 2.15
C ILE A 100 -17.32 0.12 0.76
N PRO A 101 -18.31 -0.48 0.09
CA PRO A 101 -18.88 0.13 -1.11
C PRO A 101 -19.75 1.35 -0.76
N TYR A 102 -20.18 2.08 -1.80
CA TYR A 102 -21.27 3.04 -1.70
C TYR A 102 -22.61 2.30 -1.56
N ALA A 103 -23.61 2.97 -1.00
CA ALA A 103 -24.99 2.50 -0.92
C ALA A 103 -25.13 1.12 -0.27
N ILE A 104 -24.37 0.86 0.81
CA ILE A 104 -24.34 -0.41 1.53
C ILE A 104 -25.77 -0.87 1.89
N ALA A 105 -26.16 -2.06 1.45
CA ALA A 105 -27.45 -2.64 1.75
C ALA A 105 -27.67 -2.78 3.28
N ASN A 106 -28.89 -2.47 3.74
CA ASN A 106 -29.25 -2.43 5.16
C ASN A 106 -28.44 -1.44 6.03
N SER A 107 -27.79 -0.44 5.43
CA SER A 107 -27.29 0.74 6.16
C SER A 107 -28.46 1.61 6.67
N ASN A 108 -28.26 2.31 7.79
CA ASN A 108 -29.13 3.44 8.19
C ASN A 108 -28.48 4.82 7.99
N GLU A 109 -27.31 4.85 7.34
CA GLU A 109 -26.60 6.06 6.91
C GLU A 109 -26.90 6.32 5.43
N ALA A 110 -27.26 7.57 5.10
CA ALA A 110 -27.50 7.97 3.72
C ALA A 110 -26.17 7.98 2.94
N ASP A 111 -26.08 7.12 1.93
CA ASP A 111 -24.87 6.89 1.16
C ASP A 111 -25.22 6.70 -0.32
N ILE A 112 -25.16 7.79 -1.09
CA ILE A 112 -25.60 7.81 -2.48
C ILE A 112 -24.41 7.49 -3.38
N ARG A 113 -24.57 6.51 -4.27
CA ARG A 113 -23.57 6.20 -5.31
C ARG A 113 -23.32 7.46 -6.18
N PRO A 114 -22.06 7.89 -6.36
CA PRO A 114 -21.77 9.07 -7.16
C PRO A 114 -22.08 8.86 -8.64
N SER A 115 -22.33 9.96 -9.36
CA SER A 115 -22.45 9.98 -10.83
C SER A 115 -21.11 9.90 -11.56
N ARG A 116 -19.99 10.15 -10.86
CA ARG A 116 -18.63 9.92 -11.37
C ARG A 116 -18.44 8.43 -11.64
N GLU A 117 -18.09 8.03 -12.86
CA GLU A 117 -17.91 6.63 -13.20
C GLU A 117 -16.67 6.03 -12.49
N PHE A 118 -16.81 4.83 -11.93
CA PHE A 118 -15.77 4.17 -11.15
C PHE A 118 -15.82 2.64 -11.20
N ALA A 119 -14.70 2.01 -10.79
CA ALA A 119 -14.59 0.59 -10.51
C ALA A 119 -13.93 0.35 -9.13
N TYR A 120 -14.29 -0.77 -8.48
CA TYR A 120 -13.63 -1.26 -7.27
C TYR A 120 -12.48 -2.21 -7.60
N MET A 121 -11.29 -1.93 -7.09
CA MET A 121 -10.12 -2.79 -7.26
C MET A 121 -9.58 -3.24 -5.90
N PRO A 122 -9.52 -4.55 -5.58
CA PRO A 122 -8.86 -5.04 -4.37
C PRO A 122 -7.41 -4.56 -4.28
N ILE A 123 -6.94 -4.14 -3.09
CA ILE A 123 -5.55 -3.69 -2.91
C ILE A 123 -4.74 -4.52 -1.92
N VAL A 124 -5.34 -4.89 -0.79
CA VAL A 124 -4.69 -5.66 0.28
C VAL A 124 -5.73 -6.37 1.13
N ALA A 125 -5.37 -7.53 1.66
CA ALA A 125 -6.16 -8.28 2.63
C ALA A 125 -5.62 -8.07 4.06
N GLY A 126 -6.40 -8.41 5.07
CA GLY A 126 -6.00 -8.24 6.47
C GLY A 126 -7.11 -8.65 7.45
N GLY A 127 -6.74 -8.78 8.73
CA GLY A 127 -7.69 -9.04 9.80
C GLY A 127 -7.98 -7.78 10.61
N THR A 128 -9.25 -7.52 10.90
CA THR A 128 -9.64 -6.54 11.92
C THR A 128 -9.44 -7.17 13.29
N ALA A 129 -8.37 -6.74 13.95
CA ALA A 129 -7.80 -7.29 15.16
C ALA A 129 -8.35 -6.61 16.43
N PHE A 130 -8.33 -7.33 17.56
CA PHE A 130 -8.73 -6.78 18.85
C PHE A 130 -7.51 -6.44 19.71
N MET A 131 -6.90 -5.29 19.44
CA MET A 131 -5.77 -4.78 20.23
C MET A 131 -6.23 -4.35 21.62
N TYR A 132 -5.49 -4.75 22.65
CA TYR A 132 -5.87 -4.50 24.04
C TYR A 132 -4.68 -4.14 24.95
N ASN A 133 -4.99 -3.51 26.08
CA ASN A 133 -4.05 -3.22 27.15
C ASN A 133 -4.64 -3.74 28.46
N LEU A 134 -4.11 -4.86 28.95
CA LEU A 134 -4.56 -5.56 30.15
C LEU A 134 -3.35 -6.07 30.93
N GLU A 135 -3.39 -5.93 32.25
CA GLU A 135 -2.33 -6.38 33.14
C GLU A 135 -2.86 -7.25 34.28
N ILE A 136 -2.09 -8.26 34.67
CA ILE A 136 -2.30 -9.08 35.87
C ILE A 136 -1.05 -8.92 36.74
N GLY A 137 -1.20 -8.38 37.95
CA GLY A 137 -0.08 -8.17 38.87
C GLY A 137 1.04 -7.26 38.32
N GLY A 138 0.68 -6.23 37.56
CA GLY A 138 1.65 -5.31 36.92
C GLY A 138 2.43 -5.92 35.75
N LYS A 139 1.94 -7.03 35.18
CA LYS A 139 2.50 -7.66 33.97
C LYS A 139 1.45 -7.71 32.88
N ARG A 140 1.83 -7.29 31.67
CA ARG A 140 0.97 -7.34 30.49
C ARG A 140 0.53 -8.76 30.17
N VAL A 141 -0.77 -8.94 29.96
CA VAL A 141 -1.33 -10.15 29.33
C VAL A 141 -1.06 -10.05 27.84
N THR A 142 -0.45 -11.06 27.23
CA THR A 142 -0.09 -11.08 25.79
C THR A 142 -0.77 -12.21 25.02
N ASN A 143 -1.49 -13.11 25.69
CA ASN A 143 -2.11 -14.33 25.13
C ASN A 143 -3.64 -14.38 25.29
N LEU A 144 -4.30 -13.22 25.42
CA LEU A 144 -5.75 -13.13 25.65
C LEU A 144 -6.55 -13.82 24.53
N ARG A 145 -7.64 -14.48 24.91
CA ARG A 145 -8.61 -15.12 24.03
C ARG A 145 -9.97 -14.49 24.18
N LEU A 146 -10.72 -14.37 23.11
CA LEU A 146 -12.12 -13.96 23.14
C LEU A 146 -12.91 -14.73 22.08
N SER A 147 -14.09 -15.22 22.44
CA SER A 147 -15.08 -15.68 21.48
C SER A 147 -15.80 -14.50 20.82
N GLY A 148 -16.40 -14.72 19.65
CA GLY A 148 -17.20 -13.71 18.95
C GLY A 148 -18.31 -13.12 19.82
N ASP A 149 -19.02 -13.97 20.58
CA ASP A 149 -20.07 -13.53 21.50
C ASP A 149 -19.52 -12.69 22.66
N THR A 150 -18.32 -13.00 23.18
CA THR A 150 -17.65 -12.16 24.20
C THR A 150 -17.28 -10.79 23.63
N ILE A 151 -16.71 -10.75 22.42
CA ILE A 151 -16.39 -9.51 21.70
C ILE A 151 -17.65 -8.68 21.46
N ALA A 152 -18.72 -9.30 20.95
CA ALA A 152 -19.99 -8.63 20.69
C ALA A 152 -20.60 -8.05 21.96
N LYS A 153 -20.54 -8.79 23.08
CA LYS A 153 -21.00 -8.30 24.39
C LYS A 153 -20.15 -7.18 24.96
N ILE A 154 -18.83 -7.17 24.74
CA ILE A 154 -17.95 -6.05 25.13
C ILE A 154 -18.33 -4.79 24.34
N PHE A 155 -18.38 -4.88 23.01
CA PHE A 155 -18.63 -3.72 22.16
C PHE A 155 -20.11 -3.26 22.16
N THR A 156 -21.06 -4.09 22.59
CA THR A 156 -22.45 -3.66 22.89
C THR A 156 -22.67 -3.25 24.36
N GLY A 157 -21.61 -3.20 25.18
CA GLY A 157 -21.67 -2.75 26.58
C GLY A 157 -22.44 -3.67 27.53
N VAL A 158 -22.61 -4.94 27.18
CA VAL A 158 -23.19 -5.99 28.04
C VAL A 158 -22.15 -6.51 29.02
N ILE A 159 -20.93 -6.81 28.56
CA ILE A 159 -19.78 -7.13 29.42
C ILE A 159 -19.00 -5.84 29.65
N THR A 160 -18.86 -5.45 30.92
CA THR A 160 -18.26 -4.16 31.32
C THR A 160 -17.04 -4.31 32.23
N ARG A 161 -16.63 -5.54 32.57
CA ARG A 161 -15.49 -5.83 33.45
C ARG A 161 -14.68 -7.02 32.96
N TRP A 162 -13.38 -6.98 33.16
CA TRP A 162 -12.46 -8.04 32.71
C TRP A 162 -12.62 -9.35 33.48
N ASP A 163 -13.15 -9.31 34.71
CA ASP A 163 -13.42 -10.49 35.52
C ASP A 163 -14.81 -11.11 35.31
N ASP A 164 -15.51 -10.73 34.23
CA ASP A 164 -16.80 -11.34 33.87
C ASP A 164 -16.68 -12.86 33.65
N PRO A 165 -17.68 -13.67 34.10
CA PRO A 165 -17.64 -15.13 33.94
C PRO A 165 -17.40 -15.61 32.51
N GLN A 166 -17.88 -14.90 31.50
CA GLN A 166 -17.71 -15.30 30.10
C GLN A 166 -16.27 -15.06 29.61
N VAL A 167 -15.64 -13.94 29.97
CA VAL A 167 -14.22 -13.69 29.64
C VAL A 167 -13.31 -14.71 30.34
N LYS A 168 -13.68 -15.15 31.56
CA LYS A 168 -13.02 -16.25 32.28
C LYS A 168 -13.18 -17.62 31.59
N VAL A 169 -14.33 -17.90 30.96
CA VAL A 169 -14.53 -19.12 30.16
C VAL A 169 -13.63 -19.14 28.92
N ASP A 170 -13.42 -17.99 28.27
CA ASP A 170 -12.47 -17.89 27.16
C ASP A 170 -10.98 -17.99 27.62
N ASN A 171 -10.69 -17.65 28.88
CA ASN A 171 -9.34 -17.56 29.45
C ASN A 171 -9.15 -18.32 30.78
N PRO A 172 -9.36 -19.65 30.81
CA PRO A 172 -9.37 -20.44 32.05
C PRO A 172 -7.99 -20.49 32.76
N ALA A 173 -6.91 -20.14 32.07
CA ALA A 173 -5.56 -20.08 32.63
C ALA A 173 -5.18 -18.69 33.20
N LEU A 174 -6.06 -17.68 33.11
CA LEU A 174 -5.79 -16.31 33.56
C LEU A 174 -6.67 -15.91 34.76
N VAL A 175 -6.03 -15.44 35.83
CA VAL A 175 -6.73 -14.78 36.94
C VAL A 175 -7.01 -13.33 36.56
N LEU A 176 -8.07 -13.13 35.78
CA LEU A 176 -8.44 -11.82 35.22
C LEU A 176 -8.79 -10.80 36.32
N PRO A 177 -8.33 -9.54 36.19
CA PRO A 177 -8.49 -8.53 37.23
C PRO A 177 -9.90 -7.95 37.24
N SER A 178 -10.40 -7.62 38.43
CA SER A 178 -11.69 -6.94 38.61
C SER A 178 -11.56 -5.44 38.34
N ILE A 179 -11.37 -5.09 37.06
CA ILE A 179 -11.32 -3.70 36.56
C ILE A 179 -12.34 -3.50 35.42
N PRO A 180 -12.82 -2.26 35.18
CA PRO A 180 -13.67 -1.96 34.03
C PRO A 180 -12.99 -2.32 32.70
N ILE A 181 -13.78 -2.73 31.71
CA ILE A 181 -13.37 -2.70 30.31
C ILE A 181 -13.61 -1.30 29.77
N VAL A 182 -12.68 -0.78 28.98
CA VAL A 182 -12.81 0.50 28.26
C VAL A 182 -12.82 0.21 26.75
N PRO A 183 -14.00 0.03 26.12
CA PRO A 183 -14.08 -0.13 24.68
C PRO A 183 -13.70 1.18 23.98
N VAL A 184 -12.70 1.09 23.11
CA VAL A 184 -12.18 2.22 22.33
C VAL A 184 -12.63 2.04 20.89
N VAL A 185 -13.38 3.00 20.38
CA VAL A 185 -14.07 2.90 19.09
C VAL A 185 -13.80 4.12 18.21
N ARG A 186 -14.08 4.00 16.92
CA ARG A 186 -13.85 5.06 15.93
C ARG A 186 -14.92 6.14 16.02
N SER A 187 -14.50 7.40 16.16
CA SER A 187 -15.38 8.58 16.13
C SER A 187 -15.69 9.08 14.72
N ASP A 188 -14.96 8.57 13.73
CA ASP A 188 -15.02 8.92 12.31
C ASP A 188 -15.60 7.78 11.46
N GLY A 189 -15.98 8.11 10.22
CA GLY A 189 -16.53 7.17 9.24
C GLY A 189 -15.51 6.13 8.78
N SER A 190 -15.53 4.97 9.43
CA SER A 190 -14.47 3.96 9.42
C SER A 190 -14.91 2.65 8.76
N GLY A 191 -14.01 2.07 7.96
CA GLY A 191 -14.20 0.75 7.36
C GLY A 191 -14.11 -0.37 8.38
N ALA A 192 -13.25 -0.24 9.41
CA ALA A 192 -13.20 -1.19 10.52
C ALA A 192 -14.52 -1.23 11.30
N THR A 193 -15.12 -0.06 11.55
CA THR A 193 -16.47 0.04 12.15
C THR A 193 -17.51 -0.65 11.29
N ALA A 194 -17.48 -0.42 9.98
CA ALA A 194 -18.44 -1.04 9.08
C ALA A 194 -18.30 -2.56 9.03
N GLN A 195 -17.08 -3.09 8.88
CA GLN A 195 -16.80 -4.53 8.95
C GLN A 195 -17.32 -5.14 10.26
N VAL A 196 -17.04 -4.51 11.41
CA VAL A 196 -17.54 -4.97 12.72
C VAL A 196 -19.07 -4.88 12.78
N SER A 197 -19.71 -3.84 12.25
CA SER A 197 -21.17 -3.72 12.26
C SER A 197 -21.88 -4.72 11.32
N ILE A 198 -21.25 -5.08 10.19
CA ILE A 198 -21.72 -6.14 9.29
C ILE A 198 -21.65 -7.48 10.02
N TRP A 199 -20.48 -7.81 10.58
CA TRP A 199 -20.28 -9.03 11.36
C TRP A 199 -21.23 -9.12 12.57
N LEU A 200 -21.43 -8.03 13.32
CA LEU A 200 -22.39 -7.96 14.42
C LEU A 200 -23.84 -8.17 13.94
N ARG A 201 -24.23 -7.61 12.79
CA ARG A 201 -25.58 -7.81 12.21
C ARG A 201 -25.79 -9.24 11.70
N GLN A 202 -24.75 -9.92 11.21
CA GLN A 202 -24.84 -11.30 10.71
C GLN A 202 -24.77 -12.34 11.83
N GLU A 203 -23.68 -12.33 12.62
CA GLU A 203 -23.37 -13.38 13.59
C GLU A 203 -23.97 -13.13 14.98
N HIS A 204 -24.25 -11.87 15.32
CA HIS A 204 -24.64 -11.43 16.66
C HIS A 204 -25.88 -10.53 16.67
N ALA A 205 -26.78 -10.73 15.70
CA ALA A 205 -27.94 -9.86 15.42
C ALA A 205 -28.70 -9.44 16.69
N GLY A 206 -29.06 -10.39 17.57
CA GLY A 206 -29.81 -10.10 18.80
C GLY A 206 -29.11 -9.15 19.78
N LEU A 207 -27.76 -9.13 19.83
CA LEU A 207 -27.00 -8.17 20.62
C LEU A 207 -26.98 -6.79 19.95
N TRP A 208 -26.83 -6.75 18.62
CA TRP A 208 -26.78 -5.51 17.84
C TRP A 208 -28.15 -4.80 17.78
N ASP A 209 -29.22 -5.57 17.56
CA ASP A 209 -30.61 -5.11 17.59
C ASP A 209 -31.00 -4.56 18.95
N ALA A 210 -30.53 -5.18 20.05
CA ALA A 210 -30.72 -4.68 21.41
C ALA A 210 -29.81 -3.49 21.77
N TYR A 211 -28.74 -3.23 21.01
CA TYR A 211 -27.84 -2.10 21.21
C TYR A 211 -28.39 -0.82 20.60
N CYS A 212 -28.87 -0.89 19.36
CA CYS A 212 -29.14 0.32 18.56
C CYS A 212 -30.22 1.26 19.10
N PRO A 213 -31.33 0.78 19.69
CA PRO A 213 -32.27 1.64 20.42
C PRO A 213 -31.63 2.40 21.60
N LYS A 214 -30.64 1.81 22.29
CA LYS A 214 -29.93 2.45 23.42
C LYS A 214 -29.01 3.60 22.98
N VAL A 215 -28.57 3.58 21.72
CA VAL A 215 -27.78 4.65 21.08
C VAL A 215 -28.62 5.52 20.13
N GLY A 216 -29.95 5.44 20.21
CA GLY A 216 -30.86 6.27 19.42
C GLY A 216 -30.84 6.01 17.91
N ARG A 217 -30.32 4.86 17.45
CA ARG A 217 -30.29 4.50 16.02
C ARG A 217 -31.55 3.74 15.62
N PRO A 218 -32.24 4.13 14.52
CA PRO A 218 -33.40 3.42 14.03
C PRO A 218 -33.01 2.05 13.43
N LEU A 219 -33.93 1.10 13.53
CA LEU A 219 -33.83 -0.21 12.90
C LEU A 219 -34.19 -0.13 11.40
N VAL A 220 -33.59 -1.02 10.61
CA VAL A 220 -33.79 -1.17 9.16
C VAL A 220 -34.21 -2.61 8.91
N ASN A 221 -35.47 -2.80 8.48
CA ASN A 221 -36.13 -4.09 8.38
C ASN A 221 -36.08 -4.85 9.71
N ASP A 222 -36.58 -4.22 10.78
CA ASP A 222 -36.62 -4.71 12.18
C ASP A 222 -35.26 -5.08 12.83
N HIS A 223 -34.14 -4.86 12.13
CA HIS A 223 -32.78 -5.14 12.60
C HIS A 223 -31.90 -3.89 12.59
N CYS A 224 -30.90 -3.79 13.46
CA CYS A 224 -30.01 -2.64 13.50
C CYS A 224 -29.13 -2.55 12.23
N GLY A 225 -29.17 -1.41 11.56
CA GLY A 225 -28.46 -1.19 10.31
C GLY A 225 -26.93 -1.25 10.44
N VAL A 226 -26.29 -1.54 9.31
CA VAL A 226 -24.85 -1.34 9.09
C VAL A 226 -24.51 0.15 9.24
N THR A 227 -23.28 0.47 9.66
CA THR A 227 -22.82 1.86 9.88
C THR A 227 -21.30 1.96 9.80
N SER A 228 -20.80 3.09 9.35
CA SER A 228 -19.36 3.42 9.37
C SER A 228 -18.96 4.23 10.61
N ASN A 229 -19.93 4.83 11.32
CA ASN A 229 -19.70 5.73 12.46
C ASN A 229 -20.11 5.02 13.76
N TYR A 230 -19.16 4.63 14.61
CA TYR A 230 -19.49 3.74 15.72
C TYR A 230 -20.36 4.47 16.76
N PRO A 231 -21.61 4.02 16.98
CA PRO A 231 -22.51 4.72 17.88
C PRO A 231 -22.17 4.35 19.33
N VAL A 232 -22.01 5.35 20.20
CA VAL A 232 -21.64 5.15 21.61
C VAL A 232 -22.80 5.49 22.53
N ILE A 233 -23.01 4.70 23.59
CA ILE A 233 -23.96 5.04 24.66
C ILE A 233 -23.30 6.14 25.52
N PRO A 234 -23.91 7.34 25.68
CA PRO A 234 -23.36 8.38 26.54
C PRO A 234 -23.15 7.89 27.98
N GLY A 235 -21.97 8.15 28.55
CA GLY A 235 -21.64 7.75 29.93
C GLY A 235 -21.28 6.26 30.13
N SER A 236 -21.26 5.43 29.09
CA SER A 236 -21.02 3.97 29.18
C SER A 236 -19.55 3.54 29.38
N GLY A 237 -18.62 4.49 29.56
CA GLY A 237 -17.18 4.21 29.63
C GLY A 237 -16.51 4.00 28.26
N PHE A 238 -17.26 4.01 27.16
CA PHE A 238 -16.71 3.97 25.80
C PHE A 238 -15.88 5.22 25.50
N VAL A 239 -14.77 5.04 24.78
CA VAL A 239 -13.86 6.11 24.36
C VAL A 239 -13.83 6.19 22.84
N ALA A 240 -14.29 7.30 22.28
CA ALA A 240 -14.24 7.53 20.84
C ALA A 240 -12.94 8.26 20.44
N ARG A 241 -12.27 7.80 19.37
CA ARG A 241 -11.07 8.44 18.78
C ARG A 241 -11.13 8.40 17.25
N SER A 242 -10.56 9.42 16.60
CA SER A 242 -10.52 9.50 15.14
C SER A 242 -9.33 8.73 14.59
N GLY A 243 -9.57 7.95 13.53
CA GLY A 243 -8.55 7.20 12.80
C GLY A 243 -7.98 6.00 13.56
N SER A 244 -7.36 5.08 12.81
CA SER A 244 -6.74 3.87 13.39
C SER A 244 -5.60 4.19 14.36
N ASN A 245 -4.77 5.19 14.04
CA ASN A 245 -3.75 5.72 14.95
C ASN A 245 -4.34 6.27 16.26
N GLY A 246 -5.52 6.91 16.22
CA GLY A 246 -6.15 7.47 17.41
C GLY A 246 -6.68 6.40 18.38
N VAL A 247 -7.29 5.33 17.86
CA VAL A 247 -7.78 4.22 18.70
C VAL A 247 -6.64 3.34 19.23
N ALA A 248 -5.68 2.96 18.37
CA ALA A 248 -4.52 2.17 18.78
C ALA A 248 -3.61 2.96 19.74
N GLY A 249 -3.35 4.24 19.44
CA GLY A 249 -2.56 5.13 20.28
C GLY A 249 -3.15 5.34 21.67
N TYR A 250 -4.48 5.38 21.80
CA TYR A 250 -5.13 5.44 23.12
C TYR A 250 -4.98 4.13 23.91
N VAL A 251 -5.21 2.97 23.29
CA VAL A 251 -4.99 1.66 23.95
C VAL A 251 -3.52 1.50 24.36
N ALA A 252 -2.58 2.02 23.57
CA ALA A 252 -1.15 1.97 23.84
C ALA A 252 -0.66 2.87 24.99
N LEU A 253 -1.51 3.71 25.59
CA LEU A 253 -1.14 4.55 26.72
C LEU A 253 -0.90 3.70 27.98
N PRO A 254 0.22 3.90 28.74
CA PRO A 254 0.50 3.14 29.95
C PRO A 254 -0.60 3.18 31.03
N HIS A 255 -1.41 4.24 31.05
CA HIS A 255 -2.52 4.41 32.00
C HIS A 255 -3.88 3.95 31.45
N ALA A 256 -3.96 3.46 30.21
CA ALA A 256 -5.19 2.92 29.61
C ALA A 256 -5.37 1.42 29.89
N VAL A 257 -4.90 0.93 31.04
CA VAL A 257 -5.09 -0.46 31.46
C VAL A 257 -6.59 -0.75 31.61
N GLY A 258 -7.04 -1.81 30.95
CA GLY A 258 -8.45 -2.17 30.79
C GLY A 258 -9.01 -1.84 29.40
N ALA A 259 -8.27 -1.13 28.53
CA ALA A 259 -8.73 -0.73 27.21
C ALA A 259 -8.64 -1.84 26.15
N ILE A 260 -9.60 -1.85 25.22
CA ILE A 260 -9.66 -2.74 24.05
C ILE A 260 -10.25 -1.99 22.86
N THR A 261 -9.69 -2.19 21.67
CA THR A 261 -10.20 -1.62 20.41
C THR A 261 -10.32 -2.70 19.35
N PHE A 262 -11.17 -2.47 18.34
CA PHE A 262 -11.00 -3.09 17.03
C PHE A 262 -10.15 -2.17 16.16
N VAL A 263 -9.08 -2.71 15.57
CA VAL A 263 -8.16 -1.96 14.70
C VAL A 263 -7.45 -2.93 13.76
N GLU A 264 -6.79 -2.43 12.74
CA GLU A 264 -6.06 -3.25 11.79
C GLU A 264 -4.79 -3.80 12.43
N TYR A 265 -4.47 -5.06 12.14
CA TYR A 265 -3.35 -5.76 12.78
C TYR A 265 -2.02 -5.00 12.65
N SER A 266 -1.82 -4.29 11.53
CA SER A 266 -0.68 -3.39 11.29
C SER A 266 -0.43 -2.37 12.41
N TYR A 267 -1.48 -1.81 13.04
CA TYR A 267 -1.33 -0.84 14.14
C TYR A 267 -0.97 -1.51 15.47
N ALA A 268 -1.42 -2.74 15.71
CA ALA A 268 -1.00 -3.52 16.88
C ALA A 268 0.48 -3.95 16.78
N LEU A 269 0.92 -4.36 15.58
CA LEU A 269 2.34 -4.61 15.30
C LEU A 269 3.19 -3.34 15.52
N ASN A 270 2.82 -2.23 14.87
CA ASN A 270 3.58 -0.98 14.94
C ASN A 270 3.66 -0.37 16.34
N SER A 271 2.67 -0.61 17.21
CA SER A 271 2.66 -0.13 18.59
C SER A 271 3.33 -1.07 19.60
N GLY A 272 3.66 -2.32 19.23
CA GLY A 272 4.22 -3.31 20.14
C GLY A 272 3.20 -3.87 21.15
N TYR A 273 1.91 -3.88 20.80
CA TYR A 273 0.83 -4.35 21.69
C TYR A 273 0.21 -5.68 21.21
N PRO A 274 -0.30 -6.50 22.15
CA PRO A 274 -0.96 -7.76 21.84
C PRO A 274 -2.35 -7.56 21.21
N VAL A 275 -2.83 -8.63 20.57
CA VAL A 275 -4.20 -8.73 20.05
C VAL A 275 -4.88 -9.98 20.57
N ALA A 276 -6.18 -9.92 20.87
CA ALA A 276 -6.88 -11.11 21.32
C ALA A 276 -6.93 -12.15 20.19
N LYS A 277 -6.63 -13.42 20.52
CA LYS A 277 -6.93 -14.54 19.63
C LYS A 277 -8.44 -14.74 19.59
N VAL A 278 -9.01 -14.89 18.40
CA VAL A 278 -10.46 -14.95 18.18
C VAL A 278 -10.89 -16.38 17.91
N LEU A 279 -11.94 -16.85 18.59
CA LEU A 279 -12.51 -18.19 18.34
C LEU A 279 -13.15 -18.26 16.94
N ASN A 280 -12.69 -19.19 16.11
CA ASN A 280 -13.26 -19.46 14.79
C ASN A 280 -14.28 -20.60 14.79
N GLY A 281 -14.95 -20.83 13.65
CA GLY A 281 -16.01 -21.83 13.50
C GLY A 281 -15.58 -23.29 13.72
N ALA A 282 -14.27 -23.57 13.69
CA ALA A 282 -13.71 -24.89 14.00
C ALA A 282 -13.37 -25.10 15.48
N GLY A 283 -13.59 -24.10 16.34
CA GLY A 283 -13.28 -24.18 17.76
C GLY A 283 -11.82 -23.93 18.12
N TYR A 284 -11.09 -23.14 17.31
CA TYR A 284 -9.71 -22.72 17.59
C TYR A 284 -9.61 -21.19 17.73
N TYR A 285 -8.77 -20.73 18.65
CA TYR A 285 -8.47 -19.31 18.85
C TYR A 285 -7.29 -18.89 17.96
N THR A 286 -7.53 -18.08 16.93
CA THR A 286 -6.53 -17.69 15.93
C THR A 286 -6.18 -16.21 15.96
N GLU A 287 -4.97 -15.87 15.48
CA GLU A 287 -4.51 -14.49 15.27
C GLU A 287 -4.78 -14.02 13.83
N PRO A 288 -4.90 -12.71 13.59
CA PRO A 288 -5.05 -12.10 12.25
C PRO A 288 -3.73 -12.08 11.43
N THR A 289 -2.98 -13.19 11.44
CA THR A 289 -1.75 -13.33 10.63
C THR A 289 -2.05 -13.39 9.14
N ALA A 290 -1.05 -13.10 8.30
CA ALA A 290 -1.18 -13.16 6.85
C ALA A 290 -1.70 -14.53 6.37
N GLN A 291 -1.20 -15.61 6.96
CA GLN A 291 -1.61 -16.99 6.67
C GLN A 291 -3.08 -17.24 7.05
N ASN A 292 -3.48 -16.91 8.28
CA ASN A 292 -4.83 -17.17 8.78
C ASN A 292 -5.90 -16.35 8.03
N VAL A 293 -5.52 -15.14 7.62
CA VAL A 293 -6.34 -14.28 6.76
C VAL A 293 -6.43 -14.81 5.33
N ALA A 294 -5.31 -15.28 4.75
CA ALA A 294 -5.30 -15.87 3.43
C ALA A 294 -6.15 -17.15 3.33
N VAL A 295 -6.16 -17.99 4.38
CA VAL A 295 -7.07 -19.15 4.47
C VAL A 295 -8.52 -18.70 4.66
N GLY A 296 -8.79 -17.72 5.53
CA GLY A 296 -10.14 -17.18 5.72
C GLY A 296 -10.77 -16.67 4.41
N LEU A 297 -10.00 -15.91 3.63
CA LEU A 297 -10.44 -15.37 2.35
C LEU A 297 -10.57 -16.40 1.21
N LEU A 298 -10.20 -17.67 1.41
CA LEU A 298 -10.63 -18.75 0.50
C LEU A 298 -12.15 -18.95 0.52
N SER A 299 -12.82 -18.57 1.62
CA SER A 299 -14.29 -18.62 1.75
C SER A 299 -14.98 -17.32 1.34
N ALA A 300 -14.24 -16.27 0.99
CA ALA A 300 -14.82 -15.01 0.54
C ALA A 300 -15.42 -15.16 -0.87
N GLN A 301 -16.62 -14.61 -1.08
CA GLN A 301 -17.21 -14.52 -2.41
C GLN A 301 -17.02 -13.11 -2.97
N ILE A 302 -16.71 -13.04 -4.26
CA ILE A 302 -16.61 -11.79 -5.01
C ILE A 302 -17.91 -11.66 -5.81
N ASN A 303 -18.57 -10.52 -5.75
CA ASN A 303 -19.72 -10.28 -6.63
C ASN A 303 -19.24 -10.12 -8.10
N GLU A 304 -19.43 -11.16 -8.92
CA GLU A 304 -19.04 -11.14 -10.33
C GLU A 304 -20.15 -10.67 -11.30
N ASP A 305 -21.34 -10.29 -10.80
CA ASP A 305 -22.41 -9.75 -11.64
C ASP A 305 -22.06 -8.34 -12.14
N THR A 306 -21.75 -8.23 -13.44
CA THR A 306 -21.39 -6.96 -14.08
C THR A 306 -22.55 -5.96 -14.18
N ALA A 307 -23.79 -6.38 -13.95
CA ALA A 307 -24.95 -5.50 -13.84
C ALA A 307 -25.20 -5.01 -12.41
N SER A 308 -24.57 -5.63 -11.41
CA SER A 308 -24.74 -5.25 -10.00
C SER A 308 -24.01 -3.94 -9.68
N PRO A 309 -24.63 -3.01 -8.93
CA PRO A 309 -23.92 -1.87 -8.37
C PRO A 309 -22.77 -2.30 -7.45
N GLU A 310 -22.88 -3.45 -6.81
CA GLU A 310 -21.91 -4.06 -5.91
C GLU A 310 -20.86 -4.94 -6.64
N TYR A 311 -20.72 -4.81 -7.96
CA TYR A 311 -19.71 -5.56 -8.74
C TYR A 311 -18.30 -5.44 -8.15
N LEU A 312 -17.68 -6.60 -7.95
CA LEU A 312 -16.38 -6.89 -7.30
C LEU A 312 -16.24 -6.57 -5.81
N THR A 313 -17.33 -6.22 -5.12
CA THR A 313 -17.30 -6.12 -3.65
C THR A 313 -17.37 -7.51 -2.99
N GLN A 314 -16.90 -7.60 -1.75
CA GLN A 314 -16.86 -8.81 -0.93
C GLN A 314 -18.22 -9.17 -0.33
N ASP A 315 -18.54 -10.45 -0.38
CA ASP A 315 -19.37 -11.12 0.61
C ASP A 315 -18.46 -11.99 1.52
N LEU A 316 -18.48 -11.67 2.81
CA LEU A 316 -17.67 -12.32 3.86
C LEU A 316 -18.48 -13.29 4.73
N THR A 317 -19.76 -13.55 4.41
CA THR A 317 -20.66 -14.36 5.25
C THR A 317 -20.06 -15.74 5.56
N ASN A 318 -19.45 -16.41 4.57
CA ASN A 318 -18.80 -17.72 4.76
C ASN A 318 -17.38 -17.61 5.38
N VAL A 319 -16.80 -16.42 5.47
CA VAL A 319 -15.50 -16.17 6.13
C VAL A 319 -15.68 -16.15 7.64
N TYR A 320 -16.75 -15.52 8.13
CA TYR A 320 -17.06 -15.44 9.57
C TYR A 320 -17.25 -16.83 10.19
N THR A 321 -17.94 -17.72 9.45
CA THR A 321 -18.38 -19.06 9.90
C THR A 321 -17.52 -20.21 9.38
N SER A 322 -16.33 -19.93 8.81
CA SER A 322 -15.52 -20.96 8.16
C SER A 322 -15.10 -22.09 9.12
N ALA A 323 -15.15 -23.32 8.60
CA ALA A 323 -14.86 -24.54 9.35
C ALA A 323 -13.38 -25.01 9.21
N ASP A 324 -12.54 -24.30 8.46
CA ASP A 324 -11.10 -24.56 8.45
C ASP A 324 -10.47 -23.99 9.73
N PRO A 325 -9.77 -24.81 10.55
CA PRO A 325 -9.25 -24.38 11.84
C PRO A 325 -8.20 -23.28 11.77
N ARG A 326 -7.61 -23.02 10.60
CA ARG A 326 -6.56 -22.01 10.40
C ARG A 326 -7.13 -20.60 10.21
N THR A 327 -8.44 -20.46 10.00
CA THR A 327 -9.04 -19.18 9.64
C THR A 327 -9.05 -18.17 10.78
N TYR A 328 -8.89 -16.89 10.43
CA TYR A 328 -9.28 -15.78 11.29
C TYR A 328 -10.65 -15.24 10.85
N SER A 329 -11.67 -15.26 11.71
CA SER A 329 -13.05 -14.96 11.29
C SER A 329 -13.25 -13.54 10.76
N LEU A 330 -12.62 -12.51 11.34
CA LEU A 330 -12.74 -11.12 10.86
C LEU A 330 -11.67 -10.78 9.80
N SER A 331 -11.53 -11.66 8.81
CA SER A 331 -10.70 -11.45 7.62
C SER A 331 -11.46 -10.69 6.54
N SER A 332 -10.82 -9.70 5.93
CA SER A 332 -11.42 -8.84 4.90
C SER A 332 -10.35 -8.32 3.93
N TYR A 333 -10.77 -7.67 2.84
CA TYR A 333 -9.89 -6.90 1.98
C TYR A 333 -10.47 -5.50 1.68
N SER A 334 -9.58 -4.58 1.31
CA SER A 334 -9.90 -3.19 0.97
C SER A 334 -9.86 -2.94 -0.54
N TYR A 335 -10.61 -1.94 -1.00
CA TYR A 335 -10.72 -1.51 -2.39
C TYR A 335 -10.08 -0.14 -2.60
N SER A 336 -9.38 0.02 -3.73
CA SER A 336 -9.23 1.32 -4.36
C SER A 336 -10.45 1.57 -5.24
N ILE A 337 -10.94 2.82 -5.20
CA ILE A 337 -12.03 3.33 -6.01
C ILE A 337 -11.39 4.11 -7.14
N LEU A 338 -11.36 3.49 -8.32
CA LEU A 338 -10.67 3.98 -9.50
C LEU A 338 -11.67 4.69 -10.43
N PRO A 339 -11.35 5.87 -10.99
CA PRO A 339 -12.18 6.50 -12.00
C PRO A 339 -12.06 5.74 -13.33
N THR A 340 -13.19 5.49 -14.00
CA THR A 340 -13.25 4.83 -15.32
C THR A 340 -13.52 5.79 -16.47
N ALA A 341 -13.69 7.09 -16.17
CA ALA A 341 -13.85 8.17 -17.14
C ALA A 341 -12.96 9.36 -16.78
N LEU A 342 -12.57 10.14 -17.78
CA LEU A 342 -11.91 11.44 -17.59
C LEU A 342 -12.92 12.45 -17.05
N GLY A 343 -12.48 13.39 -16.21
CA GLY A 343 -13.36 14.42 -15.67
C GLY A 343 -12.75 15.23 -14.54
N GLY A 344 -13.23 16.46 -14.35
CA GLY A 344 -12.72 17.38 -13.33
C GLY A 344 -11.22 17.63 -13.49
N SER A 345 -10.44 17.26 -12.45
CA SER A 345 -8.98 17.37 -12.47
C SER A 345 -8.25 16.09 -12.90
N PHE A 346 -8.98 15.03 -13.28
CA PHE A 346 -8.41 13.73 -13.66
C PHE A 346 -8.12 13.68 -15.17
N THR A 347 -6.86 13.45 -15.53
CA THR A 347 -6.32 13.48 -16.90
C THR A 347 -5.67 12.14 -17.26
N GLU A 348 -5.42 11.90 -18.55
CA GLU A 348 -4.74 10.68 -19.03
C GLU A 348 -3.39 10.44 -18.33
N ASN A 349 -2.59 11.48 -18.14
CA ASN A 349 -1.29 11.38 -17.45
C ASN A 349 -1.41 11.07 -15.94
N LYS A 350 -2.55 11.39 -15.31
CA LYS A 350 -2.87 10.94 -13.95
C LYS A 350 -3.36 9.50 -13.94
N GLY A 351 -4.16 9.12 -14.93
CA GLY A 351 -4.59 7.74 -15.13
C GLY A 351 -3.43 6.79 -15.40
N LEU A 352 -2.40 7.22 -16.13
CA LEU A 352 -1.14 6.49 -16.26
C LEU A 352 -0.48 6.24 -14.89
N THR A 353 -0.29 7.28 -14.07
CA THR A 353 0.28 7.13 -12.71
C THR A 353 -0.57 6.23 -11.81
N LEU A 354 -1.90 6.37 -11.86
CA LEU A 354 -2.80 5.54 -11.05
C LEU A 354 -2.80 4.08 -11.52
N ALA A 355 -2.76 3.85 -12.83
CA ALA A 355 -2.70 2.53 -13.41
C ALA A 355 -1.38 1.82 -13.07
N ASP A 356 -0.23 2.48 -13.29
CA ASP A 356 1.07 1.91 -12.99
C ASP A 356 1.27 1.68 -11.47
N PHE A 357 0.75 2.58 -10.62
CA PHE A 357 0.74 2.38 -9.17
C PHE A 357 -0.11 1.18 -8.75
N GLY A 358 -1.29 1.00 -9.35
CA GLY A 358 -2.12 -0.18 -9.14
C GLY A 358 -1.43 -1.48 -9.56
N ALA A 359 -0.74 -1.48 -10.70
CA ALA A 359 0.02 -2.64 -11.18
C ALA A 359 1.19 -2.96 -10.23
N TYR A 360 1.88 -1.93 -9.74
CA TYR A 360 2.90 -2.08 -8.71
C TYR A 360 2.34 -2.74 -7.45
N PHE A 361 1.27 -2.22 -6.85
CA PHE A 361 0.82 -2.77 -5.57
C PHE A 361 0.11 -4.12 -5.70
N LEU A 362 -0.54 -4.44 -6.82
CA LEU A 362 -1.13 -5.76 -7.06
C LEU A 362 -0.08 -6.89 -7.17
N CYS A 363 1.18 -6.55 -7.48
CA CYS A 363 2.29 -7.47 -7.54
C CYS A 363 3.38 -7.11 -6.52
N GLU A 364 4.30 -6.22 -6.86
CA GLU A 364 5.50 -5.91 -6.06
C GLU A 364 5.19 -5.41 -4.64
N GLY A 365 4.11 -4.64 -4.47
CA GLY A 365 3.68 -4.18 -3.15
C GLY A 365 3.23 -5.31 -2.20
N GLN A 366 2.78 -6.45 -2.75
CA GLN A 366 2.32 -7.59 -1.95
C GLN A 366 3.47 -8.26 -1.18
N GLN A 367 4.73 -8.11 -1.64
CA GLN A 367 5.91 -8.67 -0.97
C GLN A 367 6.09 -8.15 0.47
N SER A 368 5.66 -6.91 0.75
CA SER A 368 5.77 -6.32 2.10
C SER A 368 4.51 -6.45 2.94
N ALA A 369 3.44 -7.10 2.45
CA ALA A 369 2.15 -7.11 3.16
C ALA A 369 2.25 -7.78 4.55
N GLU A 370 2.84 -8.96 4.65
CA GLU A 370 2.95 -9.72 5.91
C GLU A 370 3.72 -8.96 6.99
N VAL A 371 4.90 -8.42 6.66
CA VAL A 371 5.71 -7.64 7.61
C VAL A 371 5.08 -6.31 8.03
N LEU A 372 4.10 -5.81 7.24
CA LEU A 372 3.30 -4.63 7.56
C LEU A 372 2.00 -4.98 8.31
N GLY A 373 1.74 -6.26 8.65
CA GLY A 373 0.53 -6.69 9.35
C GLY A 373 -0.70 -6.87 8.45
N TYR A 374 -0.50 -7.18 7.17
CA TYR A 374 -1.54 -7.46 6.19
C TYR A 374 -1.34 -8.85 5.58
N SER A 375 -2.37 -9.37 4.91
CA SER A 375 -2.23 -10.54 4.04
C SER A 375 -2.00 -10.07 2.60
N PRO A 376 -1.04 -10.66 1.86
CA PRO A 376 -1.02 -10.57 0.42
C PRO A 376 -2.35 -11.04 -0.18
N LEU A 377 -2.78 -10.42 -1.28
CA LEU A 377 -4.02 -10.78 -1.99
C LEU A 377 -3.89 -12.15 -2.66
N PRO A 378 -4.88 -13.05 -2.55
CA PRO A 378 -4.93 -14.30 -3.32
C PRO A 378 -5.11 -14.05 -4.83
N ILE A 379 -4.79 -15.08 -5.62
CA ILE A 379 -4.72 -15.03 -7.09
C ILE A 379 -6.00 -14.49 -7.77
N ASN A 380 -7.18 -14.89 -7.30
CA ASN A 380 -8.47 -14.44 -7.81
C ASN A 380 -8.67 -12.92 -7.63
N LEU A 381 -8.33 -12.38 -6.45
CA LEU A 381 -8.45 -10.94 -6.16
C LEU A 381 -7.46 -10.10 -6.97
N VAL A 382 -6.23 -10.60 -7.20
CA VAL A 382 -5.28 -9.92 -8.09
C VAL A 382 -5.75 -9.95 -9.54
N GLN A 383 -6.22 -11.08 -10.06
CA GLN A 383 -6.77 -11.16 -11.43
C GLN A 383 -8.00 -10.25 -11.61
N ALA A 384 -8.89 -10.20 -10.63
CA ALA A 384 -10.03 -9.27 -10.63
C ALA A 384 -9.56 -7.82 -10.65
N GLY A 385 -8.54 -7.48 -9.85
CA GLY A 385 -7.98 -6.14 -9.79
C GLY A 385 -7.29 -5.71 -11.09
N GLN A 386 -6.46 -6.58 -11.67
CA GLN A 386 -5.81 -6.35 -12.97
C GLN A 386 -6.83 -6.02 -14.08
N LYS A 387 -8.00 -6.69 -14.09
CA LYS A 387 -9.11 -6.39 -15.02
C LYS A 387 -9.72 -5.01 -14.80
N GLN A 388 -9.77 -4.50 -13.57
CA GLN A 388 -10.32 -3.16 -13.30
C GLN A 388 -9.33 -2.06 -13.63
N LEU A 389 -8.04 -2.34 -13.43
CA LEU A 389 -6.97 -1.40 -13.71
C LEU A 389 -6.89 -1.00 -15.19
N GLN A 390 -7.25 -1.92 -16.09
CA GLN A 390 -7.39 -1.68 -17.54
C GLN A 390 -8.53 -0.69 -17.90
N LYS A 391 -9.43 -0.38 -16.97
CA LYS A 391 -10.52 0.60 -17.17
C LYS A 391 -10.11 2.04 -16.84
N VAL A 392 -8.90 2.27 -16.30
CA VAL A 392 -8.43 3.61 -15.93
C VAL A 392 -8.00 4.38 -17.20
N PRO A 393 -8.67 5.50 -17.56
CA PRO A 393 -8.38 6.22 -18.80
C PRO A 393 -6.95 6.76 -18.87
N GLY A 394 -6.28 6.60 -20.01
CA GLY A 394 -4.88 6.97 -20.20
C GLY A 394 -3.86 6.02 -19.57
N GLY A 395 -4.32 5.06 -18.76
CA GLY A 395 -3.49 3.97 -18.27
C GLY A 395 -3.27 2.89 -19.33
N ASN A 396 -2.02 2.52 -19.57
CA ASN A 396 -1.67 1.26 -20.23
C ASN A 396 -0.67 0.49 -19.33
N PRO A 397 -1.14 0.02 -18.16
CA PRO A 397 -0.27 -0.55 -17.15
C PRO A 397 0.40 -1.82 -17.66
N VAL A 398 1.67 -2.02 -17.30
CA VAL A 398 2.38 -3.29 -17.54
C VAL A 398 1.82 -4.34 -16.58
N ILE A 399 0.69 -4.95 -16.94
CA ILE A 399 0.07 -6.04 -16.20
C ILE A 399 0.96 -7.28 -16.30
N LYS A 400 1.62 -7.61 -15.19
CA LYS A 400 2.37 -8.86 -15.04
C LYS A 400 1.42 -10.05 -15.02
N GLY A 401 1.76 -11.10 -15.79
CA GLY A 401 1.12 -12.40 -15.63
C GLY A 401 1.38 -12.96 -14.23
N ILE A 402 0.57 -13.91 -13.78
CA ILE A 402 0.68 -14.51 -12.43
C ILE A 402 2.09 -15.07 -12.16
N THR A 403 2.74 -15.65 -13.18
CA THR A 403 4.11 -16.17 -13.09
C THR A 403 5.19 -15.10 -12.89
N ASP A 404 4.94 -13.87 -13.33
CA ASP A 404 5.89 -12.76 -13.30
C ASP A 404 5.56 -11.73 -12.19
N CYS A 405 4.44 -11.94 -11.50
CA CYS A 405 3.90 -11.11 -10.44
C CYS A 405 4.47 -11.57 -9.09
N ASN A 406 5.31 -10.75 -8.46
CA ASN A 406 5.96 -11.10 -7.19
C ASN A 406 5.00 -10.98 -6.00
N ASN A 407 3.97 -11.83 -5.94
CA ASN A 407 3.04 -11.92 -4.82
C ASN A 407 3.32 -13.20 -3.99
N PRO A 408 3.56 -13.11 -2.67
CA PRO A 408 3.85 -14.28 -1.83
C PRO A 408 2.76 -15.36 -1.79
N THR A 409 1.51 -15.06 -2.16
CA THR A 409 0.45 -16.08 -2.28
C THR A 409 0.57 -16.92 -3.54
N PHE A 410 1.39 -16.54 -4.53
CA PHE A 410 1.45 -17.27 -5.80
C PHE A 410 2.54 -18.33 -5.76
N SER A 411 2.20 -19.51 -6.24
CA SER A 411 3.18 -20.55 -6.62
C SER A 411 3.33 -20.58 -8.14
N PRO A 412 4.44 -21.13 -8.68
CA PRO A 412 4.69 -21.17 -10.13
C PRO A 412 3.63 -21.94 -10.94
N ASP A 413 2.83 -22.80 -10.30
CA ASP A 413 1.71 -23.53 -10.91
C ASP A 413 0.35 -22.80 -10.80
N GLY A 414 0.32 -21.62 -10.17
CA GLY A 414 -0.88 -20.81 -9.98
C GLY A 414 -1.72 -21.13 -8.74
N SER A 415 -1.29 -22.04 -7.86
CA SER A 415 -2.01 -22.30 -6.60
C SER A 415 -1.77 -21.21 -5.53
N ASN A 416 -2.67 -21.10 -4.55
CA ASN A 416 -2.54 -20.18 -3.41
C ASN A 416 -1.55 -20.75 -2.37
N LYS A 417 -0.26 -20.49 -2.60
CA LYS A 417 0.86 -20.94 -1.77
C LYS A 417 0.66 -20.60 -0.30
N LEU A 418 0.32 -19.35 0.03
CA LEU A 418 0.25 -18.88 1.42
C LEU A 418 -0.87 -19.58 2.21
N ALA A 419 -2.02 -19.85 1.58
CA ALA A 419 -3.10 -20.59 2.22
C ALA A 419 -2.84 -22.11 2.26
N ASN A 420 -2.07 -22.66 1.31
CA ASN A 420 -1.66 -24.06 1.29
C ASN A 420 -0.58 -24.37 2.36
N GLU A 421 0.35 -23.44 2.58
CA GLU A 421 1.43 -23.55 3.58
C GLU A 421 1.05 -23.03 4.97
N ALA A 422 -0.16 -22.48 5.14
CA ALA A 422 -0.65 -21.96 6.42
C ALA A 422 -0.66 -23.06 7.50
N PRO A 423 0.02 -22.86 8.65
CA PRO A 423 0.12 -23.85 9.71
C PRO A 423 -1.22 -24.06 10.40
N TYR A 424 -1.47 -25.28 10.89
CA TYR A 424 -2.57 -25.53 11.81
C TYR A 424 -2.32 -24.79 13.14
N PRO A 425 -3.37 -24.26 13.82
CA PRO A 425 -3.20 -23.68 15.14
C PRO A 425 -2.69 -24.74 16.12
N ALA A 426 -1.96 -24.29 17.15
CA ALA A 426 -1.47 -25.19 18.18
C ALA A 426 -2.63 -25.86 18.94
N ASP A 427 -2.44 -27.10 19.41
CA ASP A 427 -3.44 -27.82 20.22
C ASP A 427 -3.86 -27.03 21.48
N CYS A 428 -2.94 -26.25 22.05
CA CYS A 428 -3.24 -25.38 23.18
C CYS A 428 -4.19 -24.22 22.81
N ASP A 429 -4.35 -23.84 21.54
CA ASP A 429 -5.30 -22.84 21.03
C ASP A 429 -6.69 -23.41 20.69
N LYS A 430 -6.88 -24.73 20.82
CA LYS A 430 -8.23 -25.31 20.79
C LYS A 430 -9.05 -24.83 21.98
N GLN A 431 -10.35 -24.61 21.79
CA GLN A 431 -11.27 -24.25 22.88
C GLN A 431 -11.26 -25.32 23.98
N GLY A 432 -10.97 -24.90 25.22
CA GLY A 432 -10.79 -25.80 26.35
C GLY A 432 -9.97 -25.18 27.48
N PRO A 433 -9.57 -25.97 28.50
CA PRO A 433 -8.88 -25.49 29.69
C PRO A 433 -7.40 -25.12 29.46
N THR A 434 -6.80 -25.58 28.37
CA THR A 434 -5.39 -25.32 28.03
C THR A 434 -5.26 -23.99 27.30
N GLN A 435 -4.27 -23.18 27.64
CA GLN A 435 -3.99 -21.90 26.97
C GLN A 435 -2.50 -21.77 26.61
N CYS A 436 -2.20 -21.40 25.36
CA CYS A 436 -0.83 -21.16 24.93
C CYS A 436 -0.28 -19.91 25.63
N THR A 437 1.00 -19.91 26.01
CA THR A 437 1.65 -18.81 26.76
C THR A 437 2.40 -17.81 25.87
N THR A 438 2.51 -18.10 24.57
CA THR A 438 3.11 -17.22 23.56
C THR A 438 2.36 -15.89 23.49
N GLY A 439 3.09 -14.79 23.33
CA GLY A 439 2.47 -13.51 23.04
C GLY A 439 1.81 -13.49 21.66
N THR A 440 1.10 -12.40 21.39
CA THR A 440 0.36 -12.15 20.14
C THR A 440 0.75 -10.80 19.56
N GLY A 441 0.50 -10.58 18.28
CA GLY A 441 0.67 -9.28 17.62
C GLY A 441 2.03 -8.62 17.86
N GLY A 442 2.02 -7.32 18.19
CA GLY A 442 3.24 -6.56 18.46
C GLY A 442 3.98 -7.01 19.72
N ALA A 443 3.37 -7.85 20.55
CA ALA A 443 3.95 -8.43 21.75
C ALA A 443 4.26 -9.93 21.62
N LYS A 444 4.32 -10.48 20.39
CA LYS A 444 4.57 -11.92 20.11
C LYS A 444 5.77 -12.52 20.86
N ASP A 445 6.86 -11.75 20.97
CA ASP A 445 8.12 -12.16 21.59
C ASP A 445 8.12 -11.99 23.13
N THR A 446 6.99 -11.56 23.72
CA THR A 446 6.78 -11.40 25.16
C THR A 446 5.80 -12.45 25.69
N PRO A 447 6.27 -13.50 26.39
CA PRO A 447 5.37 -14.50 26.98
C PRO A 447 4.49 -13.91 28.08
N THR A 448 3.26 -14.39 28.20
CA THR A 448 2.42 -14.07 29.36
C THR A 448 2.92 -14.83 30.58
N GLY A 449 3.17 -14.13 31.68
CA GLY A 449 3.48 -14.77 32.95
C GLY A 449 2.28 -15.60 33.44
N ALA A 450 2.47 -16.90 33.64
CA ALA A 450 1.42 -17.79 34.13
C ALA A 450 0.98 -17.37 35.54
N GLY A 451 -0.15 -16.68 35.63
CA GLY A 451 -0.87 -16.43 36.88
C GLY A 451 -1.50 -17.73 37.36
N ALA A 452 -0.68 -18.63 37.93
CA ALA A 452 -1.11 -19.96 38.33
C ALA A 452 -2.27 -19.87 39.34
N ALA A 453 -3.46 -20.33 38.91
CA ALA A 453 -4.57 -20.56 39.80
C ALA A 453 -4.29 -21.82 40.66
N THR A 454 -3.43 -21.71 41.66
CA THR A 454 -3.26 -22.76 42.67
C THR A 454 -4.50 -22.80 43.55
N GLY A 455 -5.31 -23.85 43.36
CA GLY A 455 -6.45 -24.15 44.24
C GLY A 455 -6.02 -24.37 45.69
N PRO A 456 -6.95 -24.25 46.66
CA PRO A 456 -6.62 -24.26 48.08
C PRO A 456 -6.17 -25.65 48.54
N GLY A 457 -4.87 -25.80 48.77
CA GLY A 457 -4.25 -27.07 49.17
C GLY A 457 -3.13 -26.90 50.19
N ALA A 458 -3.42 -27.31 51.43
CA ALA A 458 -2.50 -27.58 52.55
C ALA A 458 -1.56 -26.44 53.01
N ALA A 459 -1.79 -25.97 54.24
CA ALA A 459 -0.82 -25.17 54.98
C ALA A 459 0.34 -26.03 55.49
N THR A 460 1.57 -25.51 55.41
CA THR A 460 2.70 -25.90 56.27
C THR A 460 3.45 -24.64 56.68
N ALA A 461 3.67 -24.46 57.98
CA ALA A 461 4.22 -23.23 58.56
C ALA A 461 5.73 -23.31 58.83
N ALA A 462 6.40 -22.18 58.58
CA ALA A 462 7.68 -21.69 59.11
C ALA A 462 7.73 -20.20 58.65
N GLY A 463 7.99 -19.16 59.44
CA GLY A 463 8.82 -19.03 60.64
C GLY A 463 10.31 -18.99 60.26
N ASP A 464 11.15 -17.97 60.48
CA ASP A 464 11.05 -16.61 61.05
C ASP A 464 12.30 -15.80 60.52
N GLU A 465 12.62 -14.52 60.78
CA GLU A 465 12.11 -13.46 61.68
C GLU A 465 12.53 -12.05 61.17
N THR A 466 11.90 -10.97 61.67
CA THR A 466 12.40 -9.57 61.79
C THR A 466 12.77 -8.69 60.57
N GLY A 467 12.40 -7.40 60.65
CA GLY A 467 12.87 -6.34 59.74
C GLY A 467 12.14 -5.00 59.91
N ALA A 468 12.10 -4.45 61.14
CA ALA A 468 11.37 -3.21 61.42
C ALA A 468 12.12 -1.94 61.00
N GLY A 469 11.39 -0.94 60.49
CA GLY A 469 11.91 0.40 60.18
C GLY A 469 10.81 1.33 59.68
N GLY A 470 10.20 2.10 60.60
CA GLY A 470 9.14 3.06 60.27
C GLY A 470 9.61 4.52 60.39
N GLY A 471 8.90 5.44 59.75
CA GLY A 471 9.10 6.90 59.91
C GLY A 471 8.65 7.70 58.69
N PRO A 472 8.11 8.93 58.83
CA PRO A 472 6.90 9.25 58.09
C PRO A 472 6.87 10.62 57.36
N ALA A 473 5.72 10.87 56.71
CA ALA A 473 5.05 12.16 56.53
C ALA A 473 5.36 13.04 55.30
N ALA A 474 4.35 13.09 54.43
CA ALA A 474 3.60 14.29 53.99
C ALA A 474 4.30 15.53 53.42
N GLY A 475 3.74 16.02 52.30
CA GLY A 475 3.92 17.38 51.77
C GLY A 475 2.88 17.68 50.70
N ASP A 476 1.90 18.54 51.00
CA ASP A 476 0.89 19.03 50.05
C ASP A 476 1.49 20.02 49.02
N GLY A 477 0.87 20.12 47.84
CA GLY A 477 1.25 21.11 46.82
C GLY A 477 0.15 21.31 45.75
N GLN A 478 -0.40 22.52 45.68
CA GLN A 478 -1.53 22.85 44.81
C GLN A 478 -1.15 23.09 43.33
N GLN A 479 -1.91 22.45 42.43
CA GLN A 479 -2.69 23.06 41.35
C GLN A 479 -2.14 24.34 40.65
N ALA A 480 -1.74 24.19 39.38
CA ALA A 480 -1.80 25.25 38.37
C ALA A 480 -2.00 24.65 36.97
N ALA A 481 -2.74 25.36 36.09
CA ALA A 481 -2.99 24.95 34.71
C ALA A 481 -2.01 25.63 33.74
N GLY A 482 -1.67 24.97 32.62
CA GLY A 482 -0.86 25.60 31.56
C GLY A 482 -0.54 24.71 30.36
N SER A 483 -0.96 25.18 29.18
CA SER A 483 -0.38 24.98 27.83
C SER A 483 0.00 23.57 27.31
N GLU A 484 -0.65 23.23 26.21
CA GLU A 484 -0.15 22.51 25.02
C GLU A 484 1.35 22.10 25.03
N GLY A 485 1.60 20.79 25.08
CA GLY A 485 2.90 20.20 24.84
C GLY A 485 3.00 19.62 23.43
N VAL A 486 3.74 20.29 22.55
CA VAL A 486 4.19 19.73 21.26
C VAL A 486 5.11 18.53 21.56
N LEU A 487 4.90 17.40 20.87
CA LEU A 487 5.76 16.23 21.04
C LEU A 487 7.15 16.47 20.42
N ASP A 488 8.17 16.14 21.21
CA ASP A 488 9.58 16.44 20.94
C ASP A 488 10.18 15.54 19.85
N ALA A 489 11.13 16.07 19.08
CA ALA A 489 11.53 15.53 17.78
C ALA A 489 12.78 14.63 17.82
N GLU A 490 12.94 13.77 18.83
CA GLU A 490 14.11 12.88 18.99
C GLU A 490 13.81 11.38 19.25
N THR A 491 12.72 10.84 18.68
CA THR A 491 12.59 9.36 18.50
C THR A 491 12.46 9.01 17.02
N ALA A 492 13.60 8.81 16.37
CA ALA A 492 13.67 8.37 14.98
C ALA A 492 13.05 6.97 14.82
N PRO A 493 12.17 6.74 13.82
CA PRO A 493 11.63 5.41 13.55
C PRO A 493 12.72 4.46 13.05
N VAL A 494 12.64 3.19 13.45
CA VAL A 494 13.60 2.15 13.10
C VAL A 494 13.65 1.97 11.58
N ILE A 495 14.79 2.29 10.98
CA ILE A 495 15.04 2.11 9.54
C ILE A 495 15.33 0.65 9.27
N VAL A 496 14.37 -0.08 8.69
CA VAL A 496 14.63 -1.39 8.08
C VAL A 496 15.38 -1.15 6.77
N ALA A 497 16.71 -1.23 6.82
CA ALA A 497 17.57 -1.06 5.65
C ALA A 497 17.44 -2.27 4.71
N ALA A 498 16.75 -2.10 3.59
CA ALA A 498 16.75 -3.07 2.51
C ALA A 498 18.11 -3.05 1.78
N SER A 499 18.74 -4.21 1.62
CA SER A 499 19.99 -4.36 0.86
C SER A 499 19.73 -4.09 -0.64
N PRO A 500 20.44 -3.15 -1.29
CA PRO A 500 20.25 -2.89 -2.71
C PRO A 500 20.73 -4.08 -3.56
N GLN A 501 19.81 -4.68 -4.31
CA GLN A 501 20.11 -5.68 -5.34
C GLN A 501 20.52 -4.97 -6.63
N SER A 502 21.68 -5.33 -7.19
CA SER A 502 22.14 -4.82 -8.48
C SER A 502 21.56 -5.65 -9.64
N ILE A 503 20.81 -4.99 -10.52
CA ILE A 503 20.28 -5.62 -11.74
C ILE A 503 21.26 -5.32 -12.91
N PRO A 504 21.66 -6.33 -13.71
CA PRO A 504 22.54 -6.11 -14.84
C PRO A 504 21.86 -5.27 -15.93
N VAL A 505 22.50 -4.16 -16.32
CA VAL A 505 22.07 -3.35 -17.46
C VAL A 505 22.28 -4.16 -18.74
N ALA A 506 21.19 -4.42 -19.48
CA ALA A 506 21.28 -5.04 -20.80
C ALA A 506 22.09 -4.13 -21.75
N ALA A 507 23.22 -4.64 -22.25
CA ALA A 507 24.11 -3.86 -23.10
C ALA A 507 23.45 -3.53 -24.44
N VAL A 508 23.20 -2.23 -24.69
CA VAL A 508 22.77 -1.72 -25.99
C VAL A 508 23.87 -2.01 -27.02
N SER A 509 23.52 -2.67 -28.12
CA SER A 509 24.49 -3.09 -29.13
C SER A 509 25.05 -1.89 -29.91
N LEU A 510 26.36 -1.63 -29.74
CA LEU A 510 27.08 -0.51 -30.36
C LEU A 510 27.32 -0.63 -31.89
N LEU A 511 26.64 -1.57 -32.57
CA LEU A 511 26.91 -1.92 -33.95
C LEU A 511 26.40 -0.93 -35.04
N PRO A 512 25.42 -0.03 -34.83
CA PRO A 512 25.09 0.99 -35.83
C PRO A 512 26.18 2.07 -35.99
N SER A 513 26.98 2.30 -34.94
CA SER A 513 27.83 3.50 -34.81
C SER A 513 29.07 3.50 -35.72
N LEU A 514 29.60 2.32 -36.08
CA LEU A 514 30.83 2.22 -36.88
C LEU A 514 30.61 2.36 -38.39
N ALA A 515 29.39 2.16 -38.90
CA ALA A 515 29.12 2.25 -40.34
C ALA A 515 29.22 3.70 -40.89
N MET A 516 28.92 4.70 -40.06
CA MET A 516 28.89 6.11 -40.47
C MET A 516 30.25 6.82 -40.40
N ALA A 517 31.25 6.26 -39.70
CA ALA A 517 32.60 6.84 -39.62
C ALA A 517 33.42 6.63 -40.90
N GLY A 518 33.13 5.58 -41.68
CA GLY A 518 33.92 5.19 -42.86
C GLY A 518 33.83 6.15 -44.06
N PHE A 519 32.74 6.90 -44.21
CA PHE A 519 32.52 7.78 -45.37
C PHE A 519 33.06 9.20 -45.21
N GLY A 520 33.33 9.67 -43.98
CA GLY A 520 33.83 11.03 -43.72
C GLY A 520 35.32 11.22 -44.01
N GLY A 521 36.14 10.17 -43.84
CA GLY A 521 37.60 10.28 -43.94
C GLY A 521 38.15 10.46 -45.36
N GLY A 522 37.43 9.99 -46.39
CA GLY A 522 37.94 9.97 -47.76
C GLY A 522 38.05 11.35 -48.45
N LEU A 523 37.31 12.36 -47.97
CA LEU A 523 37.17 13.66 -48.64
C LEU A 523 38.13 14.76 -48.14
N PHE A 524 38.84 14.53 -47.04
CA PHE A 524 39.83 15.49 -46.51
C PHE A 524 41.26 15.31 -47.07
N ALA A 525 41.53 14.24 -47.81
CA ALA A 525 42.88 13.93 -48.30
C ALA A 525 43.31 14.74 -49.55
N PHE A 526 42.39 15.43 -50.24
CA PHE A 526 42.68 16.08 -51.53
C PHE A 526 42.83 17.62 -51.48
N SER A 527 42.63 18.25 -50.33
CA SER A 527 42.57 19.72 -50.20
C SER A 527 43.70 20.35 -49.36
N ALA A 528 44.67 19.55 -48.89
CA ALA A 528 45.71 19.99 -47.95
C ALA A 528 47.16 19.81 -48.45
N ILE A 529 47.41 19.91 -49.77
CA ILE A 529 48.78 19.93 -50.34
C ILE A 529 49.08 21.32 -50.92
N PRO A 530 49.98 22.12 -50.31
CA PRO A 530 50.43 23.40 -50.85
C PRO A 530 51.36 23.23 -52.06
N PRO A 531 51.41 24.19 -53.00
CA PRO A 531 52.31 24.12 -54.16
C PRO A 531 53.76 24.46 -53.77
N ILE A 532 54.69 23.52 -53.98
CA ILE A 532 56.12 23.76 -53.83
C ILE A 532 56.68 24.35 -55.14
N LEU A 533 56.98 25.65 -55.11
CA LEU A 533 57.87 26.35 -56.05
C LEU A 533 59.16 26.68 -55.29
N GLY A 534 60.37 26.29 -55.70
CA GLY A 534 60.82 25.46 -56.82
C GLY A 534 62.35 25.61 -56.96
N LYS A 535 63.01 24.90 -57.88
CA LYS A 535 64.36 25.27 -58.35
C LYS A 535 64.64 24.73 -59.75
N ARG A 536 65.29 25.55 -60.59
CA ARG A 536 65.63 25.24 -61.98
C ARG A 536 66.67 24.11 -62.08
N GLY A 537 66.42 23.15 -62.97
CA GLY A 537 67.45 22.44 -63.71
C GLY A 537 67.21 22.64 -65.21
N ARG A 538 68.17 23.20 -65.94
CA ARG A 538 68.13 23.27 -67.42
C ARG A 538 68.64 21.95 -67.98
N THR A 539 67.85 21.29 -68.82
CA THR A 539 68.42 20.56 -69.97
C THR A 539 67.46 20.61 -71.15
N SER A 540 68.05 20.71 -72.34
CA SER A 540 67.36 20.78 -73.64
C SER A 540 66.99 19.38 -74.13
N LEU A 541 65.87 19.25 -74.86
CA LEU A 541 65.83 18.69 -76.23
C LEU A 541 64.41 18.85 -76.85
N LEU A 542 64.38 19.19 -78.14
CA LEU A 542 63.21 19.19 -79.03
C LEU A 542 63.19 17.85 -79.83
N PRO A 543 62.34 17.65 -80.85
CA PRO A 543 60.91 17.36 -80.78
C PRO A 543 60.56 16.07 -81.56
N ASP A 544 59.28 15.64 -81.58
CA ASP A 544 58.58 15.37 -82.85
C ASP A 544 57.05 15.19 -82.64
N PRO A 545 56.19 15.62 -83.58
CA PRO A 545 54.78 15.27 -83.63
C PRO A 545 54.54 14.10 -84.60
N THR A 546 53.39 13.43 -84.51
CA THR A 546 52.83 12.69 -85.66
C THR A 546 51.32 12.56 -85.56
N ASP A 547 50.65 12.82 -86.69
CA ASP A 547 49.20 12.79 -86.85
C ASP A 547 48.62 11.36 -86.84
N GLY A 548 47.32 11.26 -86.53
CA GLY A 548 46.58 9.99 -86.45
C GLY A 548 45.08 10.16 -86.63
N ILE A 549 44.67 10.59 -87.84
CA ILE A 549 43.30 10.92 -88.26
C ILE A 549 42.45 9.64 -88.50
N THR A 550 41.30 9.52 -87.81
CA THR A 550 40.05 8.77 -88.17
C THR A 550 40.17 7.26 -88.58
N ASP A 551 39.14 6.41 -88.69
CA ASP A 551 37.68 6.58 -88.67
C ASP A 551 36.95 5.26 -88.26
N THR A 552 35.67 5.36 -87.94
CA THR A 552 34.59 4.36 -88.13
C THR A 552 34.78 2.84 -87.92
N SER A 553 34.04 2.36 -86.91
CA SER A 553 32.83 1.52 -87.07
C SER A 553 32.86 0.01 -86.83
N ARG A 554 31.70 -0.46 -86.31
CA ARG A 554 31.17 -1.85 -86.22
C ARG A 554 32.05 -2.85 -85.44
N GLY A 555 31.59 -3.48 -84.36
CA GLY A 555 30.25 -3.64 -83.78
C GLY A 555 29.79 -5.09 -83.85
N LEU A 556 29.18 -5.59 -82.76
CA LEU A 556 28.73 -6.99 -82.53
C LEU A 556 29.91 -7.97 -82.32
N THR A 557 29.85 -8.99 -81.45
CA THR A 557 28.73 -9.61 -80.71
C THR A 557 29.28 -10.42 -79.53
N ARG A 558 28.49 -10.60 -78.45
CA ARG A 558 28.48 -11.74 -77.47
C ARG A 558 29.81 -12.16 -76.80
N SER A 559 29.85 -12.55 -75.53
CA SER A 559 28.81 -12.99 -74.59
C SER A 559 29.16 -12.58 -73.16
#